data_AF-A0AA45MQ01-F1
#
_entry.id   AF-A0AA45MQ01-F1
#
_cell.length_a   1.000
_cell.length_b   1.000
_cell.length_c   1.000
_cell.angle_alpha   90.00
_cell.angle_beta   90.00
_cell.angle_gamma   90.00
#
_symmetry.space_group_name_H-M   'P 1'
#
loop_
_entity.id
_entity.type
_entity.pdbx_description
1 polymer ?
#
loop_
_entity_poly.entity_id
_entity_poly.type
_entity_poly.pdbx_seq_one_letter_code
_entity_poly.pdbx_strand_id
1 'polypeptide(L)'
;MPDVAILLGYISEGIKILGGLASFYALIKLRQIEKRYLFKATIPDVVKNLRESLRQLNAAMAKPSEKRDAVVISLNHLQVDVKNVVRKAFGDSAIIARQLLNLVESAQLASSSVTSNVLIDIYGKGMGLVRSLEHDQVDQGWSRK
;
A
#
# COMPACT_ATOMS: atom_id res chain seq x y z
N MET A 1 45.54 34.89 -19.16
CA MET A 1 44.11 35.06 -18.81
C MET A 1 43.41 33.78 -19.22
N PRO A 2 42.64 33.11 -18.34
CA PRO A 2 41.91 31.92 -18.75
C PRO A 2 40.98 32.30 -19.91
N ASP A 3 41.00 31.47 -20.94
CA ASP A 3 40.29 31.69 -22.18
C ASP A 3 38.78 31.68 -21.93
N VAL A 4 38.12 32.83 -22.08
CA VAL A 4 36.69 33.03 -21.74
C VAL A 4 35.82 32.02 -22.50
N ALA A 5 36.24 31.58 -23.68
CA ALA A 5 35.58 30.55 -24.46
C ALA A 5 35.52 29.18 -23.75
N ILE A 6 36.58 28.79 -23.04
CA ILE A 6 36.64 27.53 -22.29
C ILE A 6 35.69 27.58 -21.09
N LEU A 7 35.65 28.71 -20.38
CA LEU A 7 34.74 28.91 -19.25
C LEU A 7 33.27 28.85 -19.69
N LEU A 8 32.93 29.49 -20.81
CA LEU A 8 31.58 29.44 -21.40
C LEU A 8 31.20 28.03 -21.87
N GLY A 9 32.17 27.24 -22.36
CA GLY A 9 32.00 25.83 -22.69
C GLY A 9 31.58 24.99 -21.48
N TYR A 10 32.32 25.10 -20.37
CA TYR A 10 31.99 24.38 -19.13
C TYR A 10 30.65 24.79 -18.53
N ILE A 11 30.30 26.09 -18.58
CA ILE A 11 28.99 26.57 -18.11
C ILE A 11 27.86 26.01 -18.97
N SER A 12 28.03 25.99 -20.30
CA SER A 12 27.06 25.42 -21.23
C SER A 12 26.86 23.92 -21.01
N GLU A 13 27.93 23.16 -20.80
CA GLU A 13 27.85 21.74 -20.43
C GLU A 13 27.16 21.54 -19.08
N GLY A 14 27.49 22.36 -18.08
CA GLY A 14 26.84 22.34 -16.77
C GLY A 14 25.32 22.58 -16.85
N ILE A 15 24.89 23.57 -17.64
CA ILE A 15 23.46 23.86 -17.86
C ILE A 15 22.77 22.68 -18.56
N LYS A 16 23.41 22.04 -19.55
CA LYS A 16 22.85 20.88 -20.24
C LYS A 16 22.68 19.68 -19.30
N ILE A 17 23.67 19.41 -18.45
CA ILE A 17 23.60 18.34 -17.44
C ILE A 17 22.46 18.63 -16.46
N LEU A 18 22.34 19.86 -15.96
CA LEU A 18 21.24 20.26 -15.07
C LEU A 18 19.87 20.16 -15.75
N GLY A 19 19.77 20.58 -17.02
CA GLY A 19 18.54 20.45 -17.82
C GLY A 19 18.14 18.99 -18.06
N GLY A 20 19.12 18.11 -18.31
CA GLY A 20 18.90 16.67 -18.42
C GLY A 20 18.40 16.05 -17.11
N LEU A 21 19.02 16.41 -15.98
CA LEU A 21 18.59 15.96 -14.65
C LEU A 21 17.19 16.44 -14.28
N ALA A 22 16.85 17.70 -14.59
CA ALA A 22 15.52 18.26 -14.36
C ALA A 22 14.45 17.52 -15.17
N SER A 23 14.73 17.23 -16.45
CA SER A 23 13.84 16.47 -17.33
C SER A 23 13.63 15.03 -16.83
N PHE A 24 14.71 14.40 -16.35
CA PHE A 24 14.64 13.06 -15.76
C PHE A 24 13.84 13.05 -14.45
N TYR A 25 14.03 14.06 -13.60
CA TYR A 25 13.27 14.23 -12.36
C TYR A 25 11.77 14.44 -12.63
N ALA A 26 11.42 15.24 -13.64
CA ALA A 26 10.04 15.44 -14.06
C ALA A 26 9.39 14.13 -14.52
N LEU A 27 10.10 13.29 -15.27
CA LEU A 27 9.66 11.96 -15.69
C LEU A 27 9.39 11.02 -14.49
N ILE A 28 10.27 11.02 -13.49
CA ILE A 28 10.08 10.23 -12.26
C ILE A 28 8.82 10.71 -11.51
N LYS A 29 8.67 12.03 -11.34
CA LYS A 29 7.48 12.63 -10.70
C LYS A 29 6.20 12.27 -11.44
N LEU A 30 6.20 12.33 -12.77
CA LEU A 30 5.04 11.97 -13.58
C LEU A 30 4.63 10.51 -13.37
N ARG A 31 5.60 9.58 -13.39
CA ARG A 31 5.35 8.16 -13.09
C ARG A 31 4.83 7.92 -11.68
N GLN A 32 5.28 8.70 -10.68
CA GLN A 32 4.77 8.60 -9.31
C GLN A 32 3.29 9.03 -9.23
N ILE A 33 2.95 10.13 -9.91
CA ILE A 33 1.58 10.64 -9.98
C ILE A 33 0.68 9.62 -10.70
N GLU A 34 1.12 9.10 -11.85
CA GLU A 34 0.39 8.09 -12.63
C GLU A 34 0.09 6.83 -11.78
N LYS A 35 1.09 6.28 -11.09
CA LYS A 35 0.89 5.14 -10.19
C LYS A 35 -0.13 5.43 -9.09
N ARG A 36 -0.10 6.64 -8.51
CA ARG A 36 -1.06 7.04 -7.48
C ARG A 36 -2.49 7.11 -8.04
N TYR A 37 -2.67 7.66 -9.24
CA TYR A 37 -3.97 7.71 -9.91
C TYR A 37 -4.49 6.31 -10.26
N LEU A 38 -3.64 5.45 -10.83
CA LEU A 38 -4.00 4.07 -11.17
C LEU A 38 -4.38 3.26 -9.93
N PHE A 39 -3.62 3.39 -8.82
CA PHE A 39 -4.00 2.72 -7.58
C PHE A 39 -5.35 3.23 -7.06
N LYS A 40 -5.57 4.55 -7.09
CA LYS A 40 -6.83 5.16 -6.67
C LYS A 40 -8.04 4.62 -7.44
N ALA A 41 -7.91 4.32 -8.73
CA ALA A 41 -8.97 3.69 -9.52
C ALA A 41 -9.28 2.25 -9.05
N THR A 42 -8.30 1.55 -8.49
CA THR A 42 -8.45 0.18 -7.98
C THR A 42 -8.86 0.09 -6.50
N ILE A 43 -8.93 1.22 -5.78
CA ILE A 43 -9.29 1.24 -4.35
C ILE A 43 -10.65 0.57 -4.08
N PRO A 44 -11.72 0.81 -4.86
CA PRO A 44 -13.02 0.19 -4.60
C PRO A 44 -12.96 -1.35 -4.61
N ASP A 45 -12.27 -1.92 -5.60
CA ASP A 45 -12.10 -3.38 -5.72
C ASP A 45 -11.24 -3.94 -4.59
N VAL A 46 -10.16 -3.23 -4.24
CA VAL A 46 -9.31 -3.58 -3.09
C VAL A 46 -10.09 -3.57 -1.78
N VAL A 47 -10.90 -2.53 -1.54
CA VAL A 47 -11.76 -2.42 -0.35
C VAL A 47 -12.78 -3.55 -0.32
N LYS A 48 -13.39 -3.89 -1.46
CA LYS A 48 -14.33 -5.00 -1.58
C LYS A 48 -13.67 -6.34 -1.22
N ASN A 49 -12.49 -6.61 -1.76
CA ASN A 49 -11.75 -7.84 -1.49
C ASN A 49 -11.33 -7.94 -0.01
N LEU A 50 -10.79 -6.86 0.55
CA LEU A 50 -10.43 -6.80 1.98
C LEU A 50 -11.64 -7.05 2.88
N ARG A 51 -12.80 -6.43 2.58
CA ARG A 51 -14.03 -6.66 3.34
C ARG A 51 -14.48 -8.11 3.29
N GLU A 52 -14.41 -8.75 2.12
CA GLU A 52 -14.78 -10.14 1.97
C GLU A 52 -13.83 -11.07 2.75
N SER A 53 -12.51 -10.86 2.62
CA SER A 53 -11.48 -11.58 3.38
C SER A 53 -11.68 -11.43 4.90
N LEU A 54 -12.01 -10.22 5.38
CA LEU A 54 -12.30 -9.95 6.79
C LEU A 54 -13.63 -10.57 7.25
N ARG A 55 -14.64 -10.61 6.39
CA ARG A 55 -15.94 -11.26 6.68
C ARG A 55 -15.75 -12.77 6.84
N GLN A 56 -14.97 -13.39 5.96
CA GLN A 56 -14.62 -14.81 6.03
C GLN A 56 -13.83 -15.12 7.31
N LEU A 57 -12.85 -14.27 7.64
CA LEU A 57 -12.09 -14.39 8.88
C LEU A 57 -13.02 -14.30 10.11
N ASN A 58 -13.93 -13.33 10.16
CA ASN A 58 -14.88 -13.19 11.26
C ASN A 58 -15.82 -14.40 11.39
N ALA A 59 -16.29 -14.95 10.28
CA ALA A 59 -17.11 -16.17 10.28
C ALA A 59 -16.33 -17.40 10.75
N ALA A 60 -15.02 -17.47 10.48
CA ALA A 60 -14.14 -18.53 10.96
C ALA A 60 -13.81 -18.38 12.47
N MET A 61 -13.66 -17.14 12.95
CA MET A 61 -13.44 -16.84 14.38
C MET A 61 -14.61 -17.23 15.27
N ALA A 62 -15.84 -17.28 14.76
CA ALA A 62 -17.01 -17.66 15.55
C ALA A 62 -16.98 -19.14 16.01
N LYS A 63 -16.24 -20.02 15.32
CA LYS A 63 -16.07 -21.44 15.67
C LYS A 63 -14.63 -21.93 15.42
N PRO A 64 -13.65 -21.49 16.24
CA PRO A 64 -12.24 -21.70 15.95
C PRO A 64 -11.80 -23.18 15.97
N SER A 65 -12.42 -23.99 16.83
CA SER A 65 -12.11 -25.41 17.00
C SER A 65 -12.53 -26.27 15.80
N GLU A 66 -13.59 -25.87 15.09
CA GLU A 66 -14.13 -26.60 13.93
C GLU A 66 -13.57 -26.08 12.60
N LYS A 67 -12.97 -24.88 12.58
CA LYS A 67 -12.67 -24.14 11.35
C LYS A 67 -11.23 -23.63 11.25
N ARG A 68 -10.27 -24.36 11.83
CA ARG A 68 -8.84 -23.98 11.76
C ARG A 68 -8.36 -23.76 10.32
N ASP A 69 -8.70 -24.67 9.41
CA ASP A 69 -8.32 -24.55 8.00
C ASP A 69 -8.93 -23.30 7.34
N ALA A 70 -10.18 -22.97 7.70
CA ALA A 70 -10.84 -21.77 7.19
C ALA A 70 -10.18 -20.48 7.71
N VAL A 71 -9.68 -20.47 8.95
CA VAL A 71 -8.88 -19.35 9.49
C VAL A 71 -7.61 -19.19 8.68
N VAL A 72 -6.87 -20.27 8.42
CA VAL A 72 -5.62 -20.24 7.65
C VAL A 72 -5.87 -19.76 6.22
N ILE A 73 -6.90 -20.27 5.55
CA ILE A 73 -7.28 -19.83 4.19
C ILE A 73 -7.63 -18.34 4.18
N SER A 74 -8.42 -17.88 5.16
CA SER A 74 -8.80 -16.46 5.26
C SER A 74 -7.59 -15.56 5.50
N LEU A 75 -6.64 -15.99 6.35
CA LEU A 75 -5.40 -15.26 6.58
C LEU A 75 -4.51 -15.23 5.33
N ASN A 76 -4.44 -16.30 4.55
CA ASN A 76 -3.70 -16.34 3.28
C ASN A 76 -4.28 -15.35 2.26
N HIS A 77 -5.61 -15.33 2.09
CA HIS A 77 -6.27 -14.37 1.20
C HIS A 77 -6.02 -12.93 1.66
N LEU A 78 -6.21 -12.68 2.96
CA LEU A 78 -5.96 -11.36 3.55
C LEU A 78 -4.49 -10.93 3.35
N GLN A 79 -3.53 -11.83 3.52
CA GLN A 79 -2.11 -11.56 3.31
C GLN A 79 -1.82 -11.09 1.87
N VAL A 80 -2.40 -11.78 0.88
CA VAL A 80 -2.23 -11.43 -0.54
C VAL A 80 -2.82 -10.06 -0.85
N ASP A 81 -4.04 -9.80 -0.37
CA ASP A 81 -4.71 -8.51 -0.54
C ASP A 81 -3.91 -7.38 0.09
N VAL A 82 -3.45 -7.57 1.34
CA VAL A 82 -2.67 -6.57 2.07
C VAL A 82 -1.29 -6.35 1.41
N LYS A 83 -0.63 -7.40 0.89
CA LYS A 83 0.62 -7.24 0.11
C LYS A 83 0.41 -6.38 -1.13
N ASN A 84 -0.71 -6.55 -1.82
CA ASN A 84 -1.06 -5.72 -2.97
C ASN A 84 -1.27 -4.26 -2.56
N VAL A 85 -1.90 -4.01 -1.40
CA VAL A 85 -2.03 -2.66 -0.83
C VAL A 85 -0.67 -2.07 -0.47
N VAL A 86 0.20 -2.79 0.24
CA VAL A 86 1.54 -2.29 0.62
C VAL A 86 2.36 -1.84 -0.59
N ARG A 87 2.22 -2.53 -1.73
CA ARG A 87 2.95 -2.20 -2.96
C ARG A 87 2.45 -0.93 -3.66
N LYS A 88 1.20 -0.54 -3.43
CA LYS A 88 0.50 0.47 -4.25
C LYS A 88 -0.03 1.66 -3.46
N ALA A 89 -0.34 1.48 -2.17
CA ALA A 89 -0.78 2.54 -1.29
C ALA A 89 0.38 3.46 -0.87
N PHE A 90 0.03 4.66 -0.43
CA PHE A 90 0.95 5.67 0.09
C PHE A 90 0.38 6.23 1.41
N GLY A 91 1.20 7.00 2.15
CA GLY A 91 0.75 7.63 3.40
C GLY A 91 0.30 6.63 4.47
N ASP A 92 -0.76 6.99 5.19
CA ASP A 92 -1.26 6.24 6.35
C ASP A 92 -1.76 4.84 5.97
N SER A 93 -2.46 4.70 4.85
CA SER A 93 -2.93 3.42 4.33
C SER A 93 -1.77 2.43 4.11
N ALA A 94 -0.61 2.90 3.64
CA ALA A 94 0.57 2.05 3.48
C ALA A 94 1.21 1.65 4.82
N ILE A 95 1.18 2.53 5.81
CA ILE A 95 1.70 2.25 7.16
C ILE A 95 0.81 1.20 7.83
N ILE A 96 -0.51 1.40 7.82
CA ILE A 96 -1.49 0.47 8.39
C ILE A 96 -1.40 -0.89 7.69
N ALA A 97 -1.30 -0.91 6.36
CA ALA A 97 -1.16 -2.16 5.61
C ALA A 97 0.11 -2.93 5.99
N ARG A 98 1.25 -2.25 6.18
CA ARG A 98 2.49 -2.91 6.64
C ARG A 98 2.36 -3.49 8.05
N GLN A 99 1.75 -2.74 8.98
CA GLN A 99 1.51 -3.24 10.33
C GLN A 99 0.59 -4.47 10.33
N LEU A 100 -0.48 -4.42 9.53
CA LEU A 100 -1.40 -5.54 9.37
C LEU A 100 -0.70 -6.75 8.76
N LEU A 101 0.11 -6.55 7.72
CA LEU A 101 0.86 -7.61 7.07
C LEU A 101 1.77 -8.35 8.05
N ASN A 102 2.52 -7.59 8.88
CA ASN A 102 3.41 -8.17 9.88
C ASN A 102 2.65 -9.03 10.90
N LEU A 103 1.44 -8.61 11.30
CA LEU A 103 0.60 -9.39 12.22
C LEU A 103 0.10 -10.68 11.57
N VAL A 104 -0.36 -10.60 10.32
CA VAL A 104 -0.82 -11.79 9.58
C VAL A 104 0.32 -12.77 9.39
N GLU A 105 1.51 -12.30 9.01
CA GLU A 105 2.70 -13.15 8.84
C GLU A 105 3.14 -13.78 10.17
N SER A 106 3.14 -13.00 11.26
CA SER A 106 3.45 -13.52 12.59
C SER A 106 2.44 -14.58 13.05
N ALA A 107 1.15 -14.37 12.77
CA ALA A 107 0.10 -15.33 13.09
C ALA A 107 0.24 -16.63 12.29
N GLN A 108 0.56 -16.55 10.99
CA GLN A 108 0.77 -17.73 10.14
C GLN A 108 2.00 -18.54 10.59
N LEU A 109 3.10 -17.87 10.96
CA LEU A 109 4.30 -18.53 11.47
C LEU A 109 4.05 -19.27 12.80
N ALA A 110 3.16 -18.74 13.63
CA ALA A 110 2.74 -19.36 14.89
C ALA A 110 1.87 -20.63 14.73
N SER A 111 1.65 -21.10 13.49
CA SER A 111 1.11 -22.37 12.95
C SER A 111 0.30 -23.35 13.84
N SER A 112 0.65 -23.53 15.11
CA SER A 112 0.00 -24.41 16.08
C SER A 112 -1.01 -23.72 17.01
N SER A 113 -0.96 -22.39 17.19
CA SER A 113 -1.85 -21.71 18.15
C SER A 113 -2.09 -20.22 17.88
N VAL A 114 -2.71 -19.88 16.75
CA VAL A 114 -3.21 -18.51 16.58
C VAL A 114 -4.28 -18.24 17.64
N THR A 115 -3.97 -17.36 18.58
CA THR A 115 -4.88 -17.04 19.68
C THR A 115 -6.02 -16.16 19.16
N SER A 116 -7.20 -16.26 19.80
CA SER A 116 -8.36 -15.45 19.41
C SER A 116 -8.06 -13.95 19.47
N ASN A 117 -7.24 -13.51 20.42
CA ASN A 117 -6.86 -12.10 20.56
C ASN A 117 -6.10 -11.59 19.33
N VAL A 118 -5.16 -12.39 18.80
CA VAL A 118 -4.40 -12.02 17.59
C VAL A 118 -5.32 -11.92 16.37
N LEU A 119 -6.30 -12.82 16.24
CA LEU A 119 -7.28 -12.76 15.15
C LEU A 119 -8.18 -11.52 15.26
N ILE A 120 -8.57 -11.13 16.48
CA ILE A 120 -9.31 -9.89 16.73
C ILE A 120 -8.47 -8.67 16.37
N ASP A 121 -7.19 -8.64 16.73
CA ASP A 121 -6.27 -7.55 16.38
C ASP A 121 -6.09 -7.43 14.85
N ILE A 122 -5.92 -8.56 14.16
CA ILE A 122 -5.87 -8.61 12.69
C ILE A 122 -7.16 -8.06 12.09
N TYR A 123 -8.31 -8.48 12.60
CA TYR A 123 -9.60 -7.99 12.14
C TYR A 123 -9.76 -6.48 12.36
N GLY A 124 -9.43 -6.00 13.56
CA GLY A 124 -9.50 -4.58 13.92
C GLY A 124 -8.61 -3.70 13.04
N LYS A 125 -7.34 -4.10 12.84
CA LYS A 125 -6.43 -3.39 11.92
C LYS A 125 -6.84 -3.52 10.46
N GLY A 126 -7.41 -4.66 10.05
CA GLY A 126 -8.02 -4.84 8.74
C GLY A 126 -9.14 -3.83 8.46
N MET A 127 -10.07 -3.68 9.41
CA MET A 127 -11.13 -2.69 9.32
C MET A 127 -10.58 -1.26 9.35
N GLY A 128 -9.51 -1.00 10.11
CA GLY A 128 -8.79 0.28 10.08
C GLY A 128 -8.20 0.59 8.70
N LEU A 129 -7.60 -0.40 8.04
CA LEU A 129 -7.06 -0.27 6.70
C LEU A 129 -8.18 0.05 5.68
N VAL A 130 -9.30 -0.65 5.76
CA VAL A 130 -10.47 -0.39 4.89
C VAL A 130 -10.91 1.07 5.01
N ARG A 131 -11.09 1.58 6.23
CA ARG A 131 -11.48 2.98 6.46
C ARG A 131 -10.46 3.98 5.90
N SER A 132 -9.17 3.72 6.08
CA SER A 132 -8.09 4.56 5.54
C SER A 132 -8.13 4.62 4.01
N LEU A 133 -8.34 3.48 3.35
CA LEU A 133 -8.44 3.40 1.90
C LEU A 133 -9.70 4.11 1.37
N GLU A 134 -10.83 4.00 2.07
CA GLU A 134 -12.04 4.75 1.74
C GLU A 134 -11.85 6.26 1.91
N HIS A 135 -11.09 6.70 2.91
CA HIS A 135 -10.72 8.11 3.06
C HIS A 135 -9.85 8.60 1.89
N ASP A 136 -8.83 7.83 1.50
CA ASP A 136 -7.98 8.11 0.33
C ASP A 136 -8.77 8.21 -0.99
N GLN A 137 -9.91 7.50 -1.06
CA GLN A 137 -10.86 7.57 -2.18
C GLN A 137 -11.70 8.86 -2.13
N VAL A 138 -12.24 9.23 -0.97
CA VAL A 138 -13.12 10.42 -0.81
C VAL A 138 -12.38 11.73 -1.03
N ASP A 139 -11.09 11.81 -0.71
CA ASP A 139 -10.24 12.97 -1.00
C ASP A 139 -10.19 13.36 -2.50
N GLN A 140 -10.72 12.53 -3.42
CA GLN A 140 -10.97 12.91 -4.82
C GLN A 140 -12.10 13.93 -5.01
N GLY A 141 -13.09 13.96 -4.11
CA GLY A 141 -14.30 14.78 -4.28
C GLY A 141 -14.04 16.28 -4.16
N TRP A 142 -12.98 16.67 -3.48
CA TRP A 142 -12.64 18.08 -3.24
C TRP A 142 -11.68 18.67 -4.28
N SER A 143 -10.77 17.88 -4.85
CA SER A 143 -9.84 18.36 -5.90
C SER A 143 -10.52 18.59 -7.27
N ARG A 144 -11.82 18.32 -7.39
CA ARG A 144 -12.63 18.53 -8.61
C ARG A 144 -13.53 19.78 -8.55
N LYS A 145 -13.36 20.66 -7.56
CA LYS A 145 -14.06 21.96 -7.48
C LYS A 145 -13.11 23.11 -7.77
#